data_AF-A0A7Y4JZC1-F1
#
_entry.id   AF-A0A7Y4JZC1-F1
#
_cell.length_a   1.000
_cell.length_b   1.000
_cell.length_c   1.000
_cell.angle_alpha   90.00
_cell.angle_beta   90.00
_cell.angle_gamma   90.00
#
_symmetry.space_group_name_H-M   'P 1'
#
loop_
_entity.id
_entity.type
_entity.pdbx_description
1 polymer ?
#
loop_
_entity_poly.entity_id
_entity_poly.type
_entity_poly.pdbx_seq_one_letter_code
_entity_poly.pdbx_strand_id
1 'polypeptide(L)'
;MRNRKRVMLGGAVVLVAALSAVMLWPAREAPAPSGAAVSPAPDPRPASVTAAQVAPKRAVPARTPDPAPPHATVVPPAPGDVPPEPEVANAPPQANDPIAEEQPQTARWKLEKTEHIATLLGRDVSRLEGERQEAKARGDKVRVEQVDAMLQRHRVRLDELREEARTLADAARSEPPVP
;
A
#
# COMPACT_ATOMS: atom_id res chain seq x y z
N MET A 1 24.90 -13.90 43.77
CA MET A 1 23.53 -13.78 43.19
C MET A 1 22.58 -12.85 44.00
N ARG A 2 23.05 -11.90 44.81
CA ARG A 2 22.17 -11.04 45.65
C ARG A 2 21.73 -9.71 45.01
N ASN A 3 22.34 -9.30 43.89
CA ASN A 3 22.07 -7.99 43.28
C ASN A 3 20.91 -8.01 42.27
N ARG A 4 20.52 -9.18 41.76
CA ARG A 4 19.44 -9.31 40.76
C ARG A 4 18.03 -9.13 41.35
N LYS A 5 17.84 -9.43 42.65
CA LYS A 5 16.56 -9.25 43.35
C LYS A 5 16.20 -7.78 43.60
N ARG A 6 17.20 -6.89 43.73
CA ARG A 6 16.96 -5.46 43.98
C ARG A 6 16.50 -4.70 42.72
N VAL A 7 16.98 -5.11 41.55
CA VAL A 7 16.62 -4.47 40.26
C VAL A 7 15.17 -4.83 39.87
N MET A 8 14.74 -6.07 40.12
CA MET A 8 13.34 -6.46 39.86
C MET A 8 12.34 -5.77 40.79
N LEU A 9 12.71 -5.49 42.05
CA LEU A 9 11.82 -4.81 42.98
C LEU A 9 11.62 -3.32 42.60
N GLY A 10 12.66 -2.66 42.10
CA GLY A 10 12.57 -1.26 41.66
C GLY A 10 11.66 -1.06 40.45
N GLY A 11 11.66 -2.00 39.49
CA GLY A 11 10.80 -1.94 38.31
C GLY A 11 9.32 -2.07 38.65
N ALA A 12 8.96 -2.94 39.61
CA ALA A 12 7.58 -3.13 40.03
C ALA A 12 7.00 -1.88 40.72
N VAL A 13 7.79 -1.16 41.52
CA VAL A 13 7.36 0.07 42.19
C VAL A 13 7.10 1.20 41.20
N VAL A 14 7.93 1.33 40.16
CA VAL A 14 7.74 2.34 39.10
C VAL A 14 6.46 2.08 38.30
N LEU A 15 6.16 0.80 38.03
CA LEU A 15 4.97 0.41 37.27
C LEU A 15 3.66 0.68 38.03
N VAL A 16 3.66 0.44 39.35
CA VAL A 16 2.53 0.77 40.23
C VAL A 16 2.34 2.29 40.35
N ALA A 17 3.44 3.06 40.46
CA ALA A 17 3.37 4.52 40.51
C ALA A 17 2.83 5.13 39.22
N ALA A 18 3.24 4.60 38.06
CA ALA A 18 2.75 5.05 36.75
C ALA A 18 1.26 4.76 36.56
N LEU A 19 0.78 3.57 36.96
CA LEU A 19 -0.66 3.25 36.91
C LEU A 19 -1.49 4.14 37.84
N SER A 20 -0.96 4.45 39.02
CA SER A 20 -1.63 5.32 39.99
C SER A 20 -1.75 6.76 39.47
N ALA A 21 -0.75 7.26 38.75
CA ALA A 21 -0.75 8.60 38.17
C ALA A 21 -1.77 8.75 37.02
N VAL A 22 -2.05 7.68 36.27
CA VAL A 22 -3.09 7.68 35.22
C VAL A 22 -4.49 7.71 35.83
N MET A 23 -4.71 7.01 36.94
CA MET A 23 -6.00 7.01 37.65
C MET A 23 -6.29 8.33 38.37
N LEU A 24 -5.25 9.10 38.72
CA LEU A 24 -5.37 10.40 39.38
C LEU A 24 -5.27 11.59 38.41
N TRP A 25 -5.41 11.35 37.10
CA TRP A 25 -5.46 12.42 36.12
C TRP A 25 -6.86 13.07 36.11
N PRO A 26 -7.00 14.36 36.45
CA PRO A 26 -8.30 15.01 36.42
C PRO A 26 -8.78 15.09 34.97
N ALA A 27 -9.97 14.54 34.71
CA ALA A 27 -10.66 14.72 33.44
C ALA A 27 -10.85 16.23 33.22
N ARG A 28 -10.13 16.79 32.26
CA ARG A 28 -10.32 18.17 31.82
C ARG A 28 -11.67 18.22 31.11
N GLU A 29 -12.68 18.71 31.82
CA GLU A 29 -14.01 18.99 31.29
C GLU A 29 -13.89 19.85 30.03
N ALA A 30 -14.44 19.36 28.92
CA ALA A 30 -14.66 20.17 27.74
C ALA A 30 -15.76 21.20 28.07
N PRO A 31 -15.58 22.49 27.77
CA PRO A 31 -16.60 23.49 28.05
C PRO A 31 -17.82 23.23 27.16
N ALA A 32 -18.94 22.89 27.79
CA ALA A 32 -20.26 22.89 27.19
C ALA A 32 -20.71 24.36 26.98
N PRO A 33 -21.17 24.77 25.79
CA PRO A 33 -21.90 26.02 25.66
C PRO A 33 -23.34 25.81 26.15
N SER A 34 -23.69 26.40 27.29
CA SER A 34 -25.06 26.47 27.80
C SER A 34 -25.50 27.93 27.94
N GLY A 35 -26.73 28.20 27.44
CA GLY A 35 -27.49 29.46 27.60
C GLY A 35 -27.44 30.36 26.36
N ALA A 36 -28.55 30.83 25.77
CA ALA A 36 -29.83 31.17 26.36
C ALA A 36 -30.99 31.06 25.35
N ALA A 37 -32.16 30.69 25.87
CA ALA A 37 -33.43 30.55 25.18
C ALA A 37 -34.16 31.89 24.99
N VAL A 38 -34.83 32.07 23.84
CA VAL A 38 -36.12 32.78 23.72
C VAL A 38 -36.94 32.08 22.62
N SER A 39 -38.17 31.74 22.94
CA SER A 39 -39.28 31.32 22.05
C SER A 39 -40.54 32.04 22.58
N PRO A 40 -41.71 32.12 21.88
CA PRO A 40 -42.13 31.39 20.68
C PRO A 40 -43.02 32.15 19.65
N ALA A 41 -43.43 31.42 18.59
CA ALA A 41 -44.72 31.44 17.84
C ALA A 41 -44.63 31.78 16.32
N PRO A 42 -45.59 31.32 15.48
CA PRO A 42 -45.90 29.92 15.15
C PRO A 42 -45.87 29.63 13.62
N ASP A 43 -45.95 28.33 13.30
CA ASP A 43 -45.85 27.64 12.00
C ASP A 43 -46.34 28.33 10.70
N PRO A 44 -45.69 27.97 9.58
CA PRO A 44 -46.41 27.12 8.63
C PRO A 44 -45.59 25.90 8.18
N ARG A 45 -46.14 24.71 8.47
CA ARG A 45 -45.92 23.38 7.86
C ARG A 45 -44.68 23.21 6.95
N PRO A 46 -43.74 22.30 7.25
CA PRO A 46 -42.79 21.87 6.25
C PRO A 46 -43.50 20.98 5.22
N ALA A 47 -43.42 21.39 3.96
CA ALA A 47 -43.71 20.53 2.83
C ALA A 47 -42.82 19.28 2.92
N SER A 48 -43.42 18.11 2.70
CA SER A 48 -42.72 16.83 2.61
C SER A 48 -41.62 16.92 1.55
N VAL A 49 -40.35 16.95 1.99
CA VAL A 49 -39.22 16.86 1.07
C VAL A 49 -39.14 15.42 0.59
N THR A 50 -39.62 15.18 -0.62
CA THR A 50 -39.40 13.93 -1.33
C THR A 50 -37.89 13.76 -1.48
N ALA A 51 -37.36 12.64 -0.98
CA ALA A 51 -35.97 12.25 -1.18
C ALA A 51 -35.74 11.98 -2.67
N ALA A 52 -35.45 13.03 -3.44
CA ALA A 52 -34.88 12.88 -4.76
C ALA A 52 -33.50 12.26 -4.57
N GLN A 53 -33.34 11.03 -5.06
CA GLN A 53 -32.07 10.33 -5.10
C GLN A 53 -31.05 11.18 -5.86
N VAL A 54 -30.24 11.95 -5.14
CA VAL A 54 -29.03 12.55 -5.69
C VAL A 54 -28.00 11.44 -5.77
N ALA A 55 -28.03 10.69 -6.86
CA ALA A 55 -26.90 9.87 -7.24
C ALA A 55 -25.69 10.82 -7.44
N PRO A 56 -24.53 10.57 -6.80
CA PRO A 56 -23.36 11.39 -7.05
C PRO A 56 -22.95 11.19 -8.51
N LYS A 57 -23.12 12.25 -9.32
CA LYS A 57 -22.64 12.28 -10.70
C LYS A 57 -21.13 12.16 -10.63
N ARG A 58 -20.60 10.99 -11.00
CA ARG A 58 -19.16 10.72 -11.08
C ARG A 58 -18.52 11.80 -11.96
N ALA A 59 -17.71 12.67 -11.36
CA ALA A 59 -16.89 13.60 -12.11
C ALA A 59 -15.90 12.77 -12.93
N VAL A 60 -16.06 12.78 -14.25
CA VAL A 60 -15.06 12.23 -15.17
C VAL A 60 -13.89 13.22 -15.13
N PRO A 61 -12.66 12.77 -14.82
CA PRO A 61 -11.49 13.63 -14.95
C PRO A 61 -11.43 14.14 -16.39
N ALA A 62 -11.44 15.47 -16.57
CA ALA A 62 -11.17 16.04 -17.87
C ALA A 62 -9.77 15.57 -18.29
N ARG A 63 -9.66 14.80 -19.37
CA ARG A 63 -8.37 14.50 -19.99
C ARG A 63 -7.76 15.83 -20.41
N THR A 64 -6.69 16.24 -19.74
CA THR A 64 -5.70 17.13 -20.35
C THR A 64 -5.30 16.50 -21.69
N PRO A 65 -5.22 17.27 -22.79
CA PRO A 65 -4.64 16.77 -24.02
C PRO A 65 -3.28 16.16 -23.71
N ASP A 66 -3.07 14.91 -24.10
CA ASP A 66 -1.75 14.29 -24.00
C ASP A 66 -0.74 15.22 -24.69
N PRO A 67 0.44 15.50 -24.09
CA PRO A 67 1.52 16.10 -24.86
C PRO A 67 1.75 15.22 -26.08
N ALA A 68 1.85 15.84 -27.26
CA ALA A 68 2.06 15.12 -28.51
C ALA A 68 3.16 14.07 -28.32
N PRO A 69 2.94 12.82 -28.77
CA PRO A 69 3.96 11.78 -28.65
C PRO A 69 5.26 12.33 -29.24
N PRO A 70 6.42 12.09 -28.60
CA PRO A 70 7.69 12.54 -29.16
C PRO A 70 7.77 12.02 -30.59
N HIS A 71 7.80 12.95 -31.55
CA HIS A 71 7.91 12.60 -32.95
C HIS A 71 9.16 11.74 -33.11
N ALA A 72 8.99 10.48 -33.50
CA ALA A 72 10.10 9.61 -33.83
C ALA A 72 10.92 10.31 -34.91
N THR A 73 12.22 10.49 -34.67
CA THR A 73 13.13 11.02 -35.68
C THR A 73 13.25 9.97 -36.78
N VAL A 74 12.39 10.06 -37.80
CA VAL A 74 12.44 9.18 -38.97
C VAL A 74 13.65 9.59 -39.78
N VAL A 75 14.66 8.72 -39.80
CA VAL A 75 15.82 8.87 -40.70
C VAL A 75 15.29 8.68 -42.12
N PRO A 76 15.48 9.65 -43.02
CA PRO A 76 15.08 9.47 -44.41
C PRO A 76 15.92 8.33 -45.03
N PRO A 77 15.30 7.44 -45.82
CA PRO A 77 16.02 6.33 -46.43
C PRO A 77 17.16 6.86 -47.31
N ALA A 78 18.34 6.28 -47.15
CA ALA A 78 19.50 6.60 -47.95
C ALA A 78 19.33 6.08 -49.39
N PRO A 79 20.01 6.67 -50.39
CA PRO A 79 20.02 6.13 -51.74
C PRO A 79 20.57 4.69 -51.73
N GLY A 80 19.70 3.70 -51.98
CA GLY A 80 20.02 2.27 -51.91
C GLY A 80 19.28 1.51 -50.82
N ASP A 81 18.56 2.19 -49.92
CA ASP A 81 17.69 1.53 -48.95
C ASP A 81 16.51 0.86 -49.66
N VAL A 82 16.41 -0.46 -49.50
CA VAL A 82 15.27 -1.24 -49.98
C VAL A 82 14.13 -1.02 -48.99
N PRO A 83 12.95 -0.58 -49.45
CA PRO A 83 11.77 -0.48 -48.59
C PRO A 83 11.49 -1.83 -47.92
N PRO A 84 11.09 -1.86 -46.62
CA PRO A 84 10.71 -3.12 -45.99
C PRO A 84 9.59 -3.77 -46.82
N GLU A 85 9.71 -5.09 -47.03
CA GLU A 85 8.71 -5.82 -47.80
C GLU A 85 7.32 -5.63 -47.15
N PRO A 86 6.26 -5.46 -47.96
CA PRO A 86 4.93 -5.25 -47.44
C PRO A 86 4.53 -6.43 -46.56
N GLU A 87 4.00 -6.14 -45.37
CA GLU A 87 3.46 -7.17 -44.48
C GLU A 87 2.40 -7.98 -45.24
N VAL A 88 2.70 -9.25 -45.49
CA VAL A 88 1.81 -10.14 -46.23
C VAL A 88 0.62 -10.44 -45.31
N ALA A 89 -0.56 -9.91 -45.66
CA ALA A 89 -1.79 -10.01 -44.87
C ALA A 89 -2.28 -11.45 -44.59
N ASN A 90 -1.60 -12.45 -45.15
CA ASN A 90 -1.91 -13.87 -44.98
C ASN A 90 -0.61 -14.70 -45.04
N ALA A 91 0.38 -14.32 -44.23
CA ALA A 91 1.60 -15.09 -44.08
C ALA A 91 1.25 -16.55 -43.71
N PRO A 92 1.91 -17.56 -44.31
CA PRO A 92 1.66 -18.96 -43.97
C PRO A 92 1.93 -19.18 -42.47
N PRO A 93 1.21 -20.10 -41.81
CA PRO A 93 1.44 -20.42 -40.41
C PRO A 93 2.92 -20.73 -40.19
N GLN A 94 3.58 -19.96 -39.33
CA GLN A 94 4.95 -20.22 -38.96
C GLN A 94 4.97 -21.46 -38.06
N ALA A 95 5.86 -22.40 -38.35
CA ALA A 95 6.13 -23.51 -37.44
C ALA A 95 6.84 -22.93 -36.21
N ASN A 96 6.07 -22.68 -35.14
CA ASN A 96 6.63 -22.28 -33.86
C ASN A 96 7.43 -23.45 -33.28
N ASP A 97 8.55 -23.14 -32.63
CA ASP A 97 9.27 -24.14 -31.85
C ASP A 97 8.33 -24.76 -30.80
N PRO A 98 8.46 -26.08 -30.53
CA PRO A 98 7.67 -26.71 -29.50
C PRO A 98 7.91 -26.04 -28.16
N ILE A 99 6.83 -25.61 -27.51
CA ILE A 99 6.88 -25.00 -26.19
C ILE A 99 7.17 -26.11 -25.18
N ALA A 100 8.22 -25.94 -24.36
CA ALA A 100 8.51 -26.88 -23.28
C ALA A 100 7.36 -26.91 -22.27
N GLU A 101 7.07 -28.09 -21.71
CA GLU A 101 6.04 -28.22 -20.68
C GLU A 101 6.38 -27.35 -19.46
N GLU A 102 5.40 -26.57 -18.98
CA GLU A 102 5.58 -25.73 -17.80
C GLU A 102 5.81 -26.62 -16.57
N GLN A 103 6.84 -26.31 -15.78
CA GLN A 103 7.09 -27.04 -14.53
C GLN A 103 5.91 -26.89 -13.57
N PRO A 104 5.60 -27.91 -12.75
CA PRO A 104 4.51 -27.84 -11.80
C PRO A 104 4.77 -26.71 -10.80
N GLN A 105 3.82 -25.79 -10.69
CA GLN A 105 3.85 -24.71 -9.70
C GLN A 105 3.50 -25.24 -8.30
N THR A 106 4.41 -26.05 -7.74
CA THR A 106 4.31 -26.70 -6.43
C THR A 106 4.17 -25.68 -5.29
N ALA A 107 3.62 -26.10 -4.16
CA ALA A 107 3.51 -25.23 -2.99
C ALA A 107 4.90 -24.83 -2.46
N ARG A 108 5.88 -25.73 -2.55
CA ARG A 108 7.30 -25.45 -2.23
C ARG A 108 7.91 -24.37 -3.12
N TRP A 109 7.70 -24.46 -4.43
CA TRP A 109 8.21 -23.45 -5.36
C TRP A 109 7.57 -22.08 -5.10
N LYS A 110 6.25 -22.04 -4.86
CA LYS A 110 5.55 -20.79 -4.51
C LYS A 110 6.06 -20.21 -3.20
N LEU A 111 6.27 -21.04 -2.18
CA LEU A 111 6.82 -20.61 -0.89
C LEU A 111 8.17 -19.91 -1.08
N GLU A 112 9.10 -20.55 -1.79
CA GLU A 112 10.42 -19.98 -2.07
C GLU A 112 10.31 -18.60 -2.75
N LYS A 113 9.42 -18.48 -3.74
CA LYS A 113 9.20 -17.20 -4.43
C LYS A 113 8.60 -16.14 -3.51
N THR A 114 7.60 -16.50 -2.71
CA THR A 114 6.96 -15.57 -1.78
C THR A 114 7.95 -15.07 -0.73
N GLU A 115 8.79 -15.95 -0.17
CA GLU A 115 9.85 -15.59 0.77
C GLU A 115 10.91 -14.68 0.13
N HIS A 116 11.29 -14.96 -1.11
CA HIS A 116 12.21 -14.11 -1.86
C HIS A 116 11.64 -12.70 -2.06
N ILE A 117 10.37 -12.58 -2.46
CA ILE A 117 9.69 -11.30 -2.64
C ILE A 117 9.59 -10.56 -1.30
N ALA A 118 9.22 -11.25 -0.22
CA ALA A 118 9.16 -10.65 1.13
C ALA A 118 10.52 -10.10 1.57
N THR A 119 11.60 -10.80 1.23
CA THR A 119 12.98 -10.35 1.51
C THR A 119 13.33 -9.06 0.76
N LEU A 120 13.03 -9.01 -0.54
CA LEU A 120 13.27 -7.81 -1.35
C LEU A 120 12.46 -6.61 -0.85
N LEU A 121 11.17 -6.82 -0.55
CA LEU A 121 10.31 -5.78 -0.03
C LEU A 121 10.75 -5.29 1.36
N GLY A 122 11.23 -6.20 2.21
CA GLY A 122 11.82 -5.85 3.51
C GLY A 122 13.05 -4.95 3.38
N ARG A 123 13.92 -5.21 2.40
CA ARG A 123 15.06 -4.33 2.08
C ARG A 123 14.59 -2.96 1.61
N ASP A 124 13.55 -2.90 0.79
CA ASP A 124 13.01 -1.62 0.31
C ASP A 124 12.37 -0.79 1.42
N VAL A 125 11.71 -1.42 2.40
CA VAL A 125 11.24 -0.74 3.61
C VAL A 125 12.41 -0.10 4.35
N SER A 126 13.48 -0.85 4.63
CA SER A 126 14.68 -0.30 5.31
C SER A 126 15.31 0.87 4.54
N ARG A 127 15.39 0.77 3.21
CA ARG A 127 15.89 1.85 2.34
C ARG A 127 15.01 3.11 2.43
N LEU A 128 13.69 2.94 2.32
CA LEU A 128 12.73 4.03 2.39
C LEU A 128 12.71 4.69 3.78
N GLU A 129 12.93 3.93 4.85
CA GLU A 129 13.08 4.51 6.19
C GLU A 129 14.31 5.44 6.27
N GLY A 130 15.42 5.06 5.64
CA GLY A 130 16.59 5.94 5.47
C GLY A 130 16.25 7.22 4.70
N GLU A 131 15.64 7.10 3.52
CA GLU A 131 15.22 8.24 2.69
C GLU A 131 14.27 9.19 3.43
N ARG A 132 13.36 8.64 4.23
CA ARG A 132 12.44 9.42 5.06
C ARG A 132 13.19 10.27 6.07
N GLN A 133 14.19 9.70 6.76
CA GLN A 133 14.99 10.45 7.74
C GLN A 133 15.84 11.53 7.06
N GLU A 134 16.40 11.24 5.88
CA GLU A 134 17.14 12.23 5.09
C GLU A 134 16.25 13.38 4.62
N ALA A 135 15.05 13.08 4.12
CA ALA A 135 14.06 14.09 3.75
C ALA A 135 13.64 14.92 4.96
N LYS A 136 13.44 14.29 6.11
CA LYS A 136 13.12 14.96 7.37
C LYS A 136 14.26 15.87 7.84
N ALA A 137 15.51 15.43 7.73
CA ALA A 137 16.69 16.23 8.07
C ALA A 137 16.84 17.45 7.15
N ARG A 138 16.45 17.34 5.88
CA ARG A 138 16.38 18.46 4.92
C ARG A 138 15.17 19.38 5.10
N GLY A 139 14.21 19.00 5.95
CA GLY A 139 12.95 19.73 6.13
C GLY A 139 11.96 19.60 4.95
N ASP A 140 12.18 18.64 4.05
CA ASP A 140 11.32 18.40 2.89
C ASP A 140 10.08 17.59 3.29
N LYS A 141 9.03 18.30 3.72
CA LYS A 141 7.78 17.70 4.19
C LYS A 141 7.05 16.92 3.11
N VAL A 142 7.06 17.42 1.87
CA VAL A 142 6.37 16.77 0.74
C VAL A 142 7.01 15.41 0.46
N ARG A 143 8.34 15.34 0.44
CA ARG A 143 9.03 14.07 0.26
C ARG A 143 8.79 13.11 1.43
N VAL A 144 8.76 13.59 2.67
CA VAL A 144 8.45 12.75 3.84
C VAL A 144 7.06 12.11 3.70
N GLU A 145 6.04 12.88 3.33
CA GLU A 145 4.67 12.36 3.16
C GLU A 145 4.57 11.33 2.04
N GLN A 146 5.26 11.56 0.91
CA GLN A 146 5.32 10.60 -0.19
C GLN A 146 5.97 9.28 0.24
N VAL A 147 7.09 9.35 0.94
CA VAL A 147 7.80 8.17 1.44
C VAL A 147 6.99 7.45 2.51
N ASP A 148 6.30 8.17 3.40
CA ASP A 148 5.43 7.58 4.42
C ASP A 148 4.26 6.82 3.78
N ALA A 149 3.65 7.35 2.72
CA ALA A 149 2.63 6.64 1.96
C ALA A 149 3.16 5.36 1.28
N MET A 150 4.40 5.38 0.77
CA MET A 150 5.05 4.19 0.22
C MET A 150 5.36 3.15 1.30
N LEU A 151 5.91 3.58 2.43
CA LEU A 151 6.21 2.72 3.59
C LEU A 151 4.95 2.02 4.11
N GLN A 152 3.84 2.76 4.22
CA GLN A 152 2.57 2.19 4.65
C GLN A 152 2.12 1.04 3.73
N ARG A 153 2.17 1.26 2.41
CA ARG A 153 1.80 0.22 1.42
C ARG A 153 2.74 -0.99 1.49
N HIS A 154 4.04 -0.75 1.60
CA HIS A 154 5.02 -1.83 1.66
C HIS A 154 4.90 -2.66 2.94
N ARG A 155 4.61 -2.03 4.09
CA ARG A 155 4.38 -2.76 5.34
C ARG A 155 3.15 -3.65 5.28
N VAL A 156 2.02 -3.13 4.79
CA VAL A 156 0.80 -3.92 4.58
C VAL A 156 1.09 -5.10 3.65
N ARG A 157 1.74 -4.86 2.50
CA ARG A 157 2.08 -5.92 1.56
C ARG A 157 3.05 -6.94 2.15
N LEU A 158 3.98 -6.52 2.99
CA LEU A 158 4.93 -7.41 3.64
C LEU A 158 4.22 -8.35 4.64
N ASP A 159 3.23 -7.85 5.35
CA ASP A 159 2.41 -8.66 6.24
C ASP A 159 1.54 -9.66 5.46
N GLU A 160 0.94 -9.24 4.34
CA GLU A 160 0.23 -10.15 3.42
C GLU A 160 1.13 -11.28 2.92
N LEU A 161 2.35 -10.95 2.47
CA LEU A 161 3.32 -11.95 1.99
C LEU A 161 3.75 -12.92 3.09
N ARG A 162 3.82 -12.47 4.34
CA ARG A 162 4.13 -13.34 5.48
C ARG A 162 2.98 -14.31 5.78
N GLU A 163 1.73 -13.87 5.71
CA GLU A 163 0.58 -14.76 5.87
C GLU A 163 0.47 -15.76 4.71
N GLU A 164 0.73 -15.30 3.48
CA GLU A 164 0.80 -16.17 2.31
C GLU A 164 1.91 -17.23 2.47
N ALA A 165 3.11 -16.82 2.90
CA ALA A 165 4.20 -17.74 3.17
C ALA A 165 3.84 -18.77 4.26
N ARG A 166 3.13 -18.39 5.33
CA ARG A 166 2.65 -19.37 6.33
C ARG A 166 1.70 -20.39 5.72
N THR A 167 0.75 -19.93 4.93
CA THR A 167 -0.24 -20.79 4.25
C THR A 167 0.46 -21.75 3.27
N LEU A 168 1.42 -21.25 2.50
CA LEU A 168 2.21 -22.05 1.57
C LEU A 168 3.15 -23.02 2.29
N ALA A 169 3.69 -22.65 3.45
CA ALA A 169 4.53 -23.53 4.26
C ALA A 169 3.74 -24.72 4.79
N ASP A 170 2.49 -24.52 5.19
CA ASP A 170 1.62 -25.62 5.59
C ASP A 170 1.27 -26.53 4.39
N ALA A 171 0.94 -25.94 3.23
CA ALA A 171 0.69 -26.70 2.01
C ALA A 171 1.91 -27.50 1.52
N ALA A 172 3.10 -26.91 1.59
CA ALA A 172 4.37 -27.52 1.20
C ALA A 172 4.78 -28.73 2.07
N ARG A 173 4.28 -28.80 3.31
CA ARG A 173 4.46 -29.96 4.19
C ARG A 173 3.53 -31.13 3.83
N SER A 174 2.34 -30.82 3.32
CA SER A 174 1.35 -31.81 2.89
C SER A 174 1.60 -32.33 1.47
N GLU A 175 2.46 -31.66 0.70
CA GLU A 175 2.79 -32.03 -0.66
C GLU A 175 3.70 -33.28 -0.70
N PRO A 176 3.38 -34.29 -1.53
CA PRO A 176 4.24 -35.44 -1.71
C PRO A 176 5.59 -35.02 -2.31
N PRO A 177 6.69 -35.72 -1.99
CA PRO A 177 7.96 -35.46 -2.64
C PRO A 177 7.84 -35.64 -4.15
N VAL A 178 8.42 -34.71 -4.90
CA VAL A 178 8.51 -34.81 -6.36
C VAL A 178 9.30 -36.09 -6.70
N PRO A 179 8.80 -36.95 -7.62
CA PRO A 179 9.47 -38.20 -8.01
C PRO A 179 10.82 -37.98 -8.69
#